data_AF-A0A3A8P0T3-F1
#
_entry.id   AF-A0A3A8P0T3-F1
#
_cell.length_a   1.000
_cell.length_b   1.000
_cell.length_c   1.000
_cell.angle_alpha   90.00
_cell.angle_beta   90.00
_cell.angle_gamma   90.00
#
_symmetry.space_group_name_H-M   'P 1'
#
loop_
_entity.id
_entity.type
_entity.pdbx_description
1 polymer ?
#
loop_
_entity_poly.entity_id
_entity_poly.type
_entity_poly.pdbx_seq_one_letter_code
_entity_poly.pdbx_strand_id
1 'polypeptide(L)'
;MDLWCKKLYRFVDGELESGDEERFRLHLALCRACASGLHDAMQLEMLSVQALYGAVPHNDAPAPPDESRHQARFTWLRGWRGQALGAVLAMGLGALAATLPTVHFRSVDAWRAGAVVRGLEARIAYPAADQYLPYVPSRTAAPEDGGVQAGTRVPLRALAELEERGDLHGIAAAYLVHGELRQAADFLSRSAPSADRDSDRAVVAMAEGDLKGALGLLDGVLRQAPDHPQALWNRALVLRALGLPREAAEAFDAVAQRGEPGWSEEAGIRARALRMGGIR
;
A
#
# COMPACT_ATOMS: atom_id res chain seq x y z
N MET A 1 18.87 11.67 45.95
CA MET A 1 17.86 11.90 44.91
C MET A 1 18.09 13.31 44.41
N ASP A 2 18.64 13.43 43.20
CA ASP A 2 19.02 14.74 42.65
C ASP A 2 17.76 15.56 42.28
N LEU A 3 17.85 16.89 42.36
CA LEU A 3 16.71 17.78 42.07
C LEU A 3 16.20 17.56 40.63
N TRP A 4 17.11 17.20 39.73
CA TRP A 4 16.86 16.89 38.33
C TRP A 4 16.00 15.64 38.15
N CYS A 5 16.15 14.59 38.97
CA CYS A 5 15.35 13.37 38.84
C CYS A 5 13.84 13.63 38.98
N LYS A 6 13.44 14.68 39.71
CA LYS A 6 12.03 15.06 39.87
C LYS A 6 11.42 15.74 38.64
N LYS A 7 12.25 16.16 37.68
CA LYS A 7 11.83 16.85 36.45
C LYS A 7 11.53 15.89 35.29
N LEU A 8 11.64 14.58 35.48
CA LEU A 8 11.45 13.58 34.42
C LEU A 8 10.08 13.68 33.74
N TYR A 9 8.97 13.70 34.48
CA TYR A 9 7.64 13.77 33.88
C TYR A 9 7.40 15.10 33.15
N ARG A 10 7.86 16.23 33.70
CA ARG A 10 7.80 17.53 33.01
C ARG A 10 8.60 17.56 31.72
N PHE A 11 9.68 16.77 31.62
CA PHE A 11 10.41 16.61 30.37
C PHE A 11 9.63 15.80 29.34
N VAL A 12 8.99 14.71 29.76
CA VAL A 12 8.15 13.87 28.89
C VAL A 12 6.94 14.67 28.37
N ASP A 13 6.31 15.46 29.25
CA ASP A 13 5.14 16.27 28.92
C ASP A 13 5.49 17.56 28.14
N GLY A 14 6.78 17.86 27.94
CA GLY A 14 7.25 19.05 27.22
C GLY A 14 7.07 20.37 27.99
N GLU A 15 6.88 20.32 29.32
CA GLU A 15 6.63 21.48 30.19
C GLU A 15 7.89 22.10 30.82
N LEU A 16 9.08 21.76 30.33
CA LEU A 16 10.34 22.34 30.81
C LEU A 16 10.66 23.66 30.10
N GLU A 17 11.18 24.62 30.86
CA GLU A 17 11.73 25.85 30.27
C GLU A 17 12.93 25.50 29.37
N SER A 18 13.05 26.17 28.22
CA SER A 18 14.02 25.82 27.17
C SER A 18 15.50 25.80 27.63
N GLY A 19 15.86 26.58 28.65
CA GLY A 19 17.20 26.56 29.26
C GLY A 19 17.46 25.35 30.19
N ASP A 20 16.41 24.72 30.70
CA ASP A 20 16.47 23.57 31.59
C ASP A 20 16.39 22.23 30.85
N GLU A 21 15.83 22.20 29.64
CA GLU A 21 15.77 21.01 28.78
C GLU A 21 17.17 20.46 28.45
N GLU A 22 18.09 21.33 28.02
CA GLU A 22 19.42 20.89 27.60
C GLU A 22 20.25 20.33 28.77
N ARG A 23 20.10 20.96 29.95
CA ARG A 23 20.69 20.47 31.20
C ARG A 23 20.10 19.13 31.62
N PHE A 24 18.80 18.95 31.42
CA PHE A 24 18.14 17.68 31.71
C PHE A 24 18.54 16.57 30.73
N ARG A 25 18.75 16.86 29.44
CA ARG A 25 19.30 15.90 28.46
C ARG A 25 20.68 15.37 28.89
N LEU A 26 21.54 16.26 29.38
CA LEU A 26 22.86 15.87 29.93
C LEU A 26 22.72 15.02 31.19
N HIS A 27 21.79 15.34 32.09
CA HIS A 27 21.51 14.54 33.28
C HIS A 27 20.97 13.15 32.92
N LEU A 28 20.06 13.06 31.94
CA LEU A 28 19.47 11.82 31.45
C LEU A 28 20.54 10.85 30.92
N ALA A 29 21.56 11.37 30.22
CA ALA A 29 22.66 10.56 29.70
C ALA A 29 23.53 9.92 30.80
N LEU A 30 23.58 10.53 31.99
CA LEU A 30 24.45 10.11 33.09
C LEU A 30 23.70 9.39 34.22
N CYS A 31 22.38 9.57 34.32
CA CYS A 31 21.56 9.01 35.39
C CYS A 31 20.75 7.79 34.93
N ARG A 32 21.19 6.59 35.33
CA ARG A 32 20.49 5.33 35.00
C ARG A 32 19.03 5.29 35.46
N ALA A 33 18.72 5.90 36.61
CA ALA A 33 17.36 5.93 37.14
C ALA A 33 16.41 6.81 36.28
N CYS A 34 16.92 7.93 35.74
CA CYS A 34 16.14 8.76 34.81
C CYS A 34 16.00 8.09 33.44
N ALA A 35 17.04 7.38 32.98
CA ALA A 35 16.98 6.63 31.73
C ALA A 35 15.96 5.48 31.78
N SER A 36 15.92 4.71 32.88
CA SER A 36 14.89 3.68 33.06
C SER A 36 13.51 4.28 33.21
N GLY A 37 13.36 5.35 34.01
CA GLY A 37 12.08 6.02 34.19
C GLY A 37 11.51 6.62 32.90
N LEU A 38 12.37 7.12 31.99
CA LEU A 38 11.95 7.58 30.67
C LEU A 38 11.40 6.43 29.81
N HIS A 39 12.08 5.28 29.84
CA HIS A 39 11.61 4.08 29.14
C HIS A 39 10.24 3.64 29.64
N ASP A 40 10.05 3.60 30.96
CA ASP A 40 8.77 3.24 31.59
C ASP A 40 7.66 4.23 31.22
N ALA A 41 7.96 5.53 31.20
CA ALA A 41 7.01 6.57 30.77
C ALA A 41 6.59 6.40 29.30
N MET A 42 7.54 6.13 28.40
CA MET A 42 7.25 5.86 26.98
C MET A 42 6.42 4.57 26.79
N GLN A 43 6.68 3.53 27.57
CA GLN A 43 5.89 2.30 27.53
C GLN A 43 4.44 2.54 27.99
N LEU A 44 4.25 3.37 29.03
CA LEU A 44 2.92 3.74 29.52
C LEU A 44 2.15 4.56 28.48
N GLU A 45 2.79 5.47 27.75
CA GLU A 45 2.14 6.16 26.62
C GLU A 45 1.79 5.21 25.48
N MET A 46 2.66 4.26 25.14
CA MET A 46 2.35 3.27 24.12
C MET A 46 1.16 2.40 24.52
N LEU A 47 1.06 2.01 25.80
CA LEU A 47 -0.06 1.27 26.35
C LEU A 47 -1.34 2.10 26.41
N SER A 48 -1.26 3.41 26.70
CA SER A 48 -2.43 4.30 26.69
C SER A 48 -2.96 4.49 25.27
N VAL A 49 -2.07 4.64 24.28
CA VAL A 49 -2.41 4.63 22.85
C VAL A 49 -3.04 3.28 22.48
N GLN A 50 -2.46 2.15 22.89
CA GLN A 50 -3.07 0.84 22.65
C GLN A 50 -4.42 0.65 23.35
N ALA A 51 -4.64 1.22 24.52
CA ALA A 51 -5.95 1.16 25.20
C ALA A 51 -7.00 2.03 24.50
N LEU A 52 -6.59 3.22 24.03
CA LEU A 52 -7.46 4.14 23.28
C LEU A 52 -7.77 3.64 21.87
N TYR A 53 -6.85 2.93 21.22
CA TYR A 53 -6.99 2.43 19.85
C TYR A 53 -7.28 0.93 19.73
N GLY A 54 -7.09 0.15 20.80
CA GLY A 54 -7.15 -1.32 20.82
C GLY A 54 -8.38 -1.91 21.51
N ALA A 55 -9.30 -1.09 22.04
CA ALA A 55 -10.63 -1.56 22.44
C ALA A 55 -11.57 -1.65 21.22
N VAL A 56 -11.21 -2.47 20.23
CA VAL A 56 -12.22 -3.09 19.35
C VAL A 56 -12.60 -4.40 20.03
N PRO A 57 -13.76 -4.48 20.74
CA PRO A 57 -14.24 -5.77 21.18
C PRO A 57 -14.37 -6.67 19.95
N HIS A 58 -13.87 -7.90 20.07
CA HIS A 58 -14.17 -8.94 19.09
C HIS A 58 -15.68 -8.95 18.87
N ASN A 59 -16.05 -8.94 17.60
CA ASN A 59 -17.41 -8.82 17.13
C ASN A 59 -18.20 -10.09 17.48
N ASP A 60 -18.60 -10.24 18.75
CA ASP A 60 -19.71 -11.11 19.14
C ASP A 60 -21.01 -10.38 18.80
N ALA A 61 -21.19 -10.07 17.51
CA ALA A 61 -22.51 -9.73 17.01
C ALA A 61 -23.39 -10.98 17.16
N PRO A 62 -24.55 -10.91 17.85
CA PRO A 62 -25.48 -12.02 17.85
C PRO A 62 -25.82 -12.35 16.39
N ALA A 63 -25.79 -13.64 16.06
CA ALA A 63 -26.06 -14.13 14.71
C ALA A 63 -27.32 -13.45 14.16
N PRO A 64 -27.31 -12.97 12.90
CA PRO A 64 -28.49 -12.39 12.30
C PRO A 64 -29.63 -13.41 12.39
N PRO A 65 -30.88 -12.99 12.66
CA PRO A 65 -32.00 -13.91 12.67
C PRO A 65 -32.04 -14.63 11.32
N ASP A 66 -32.16 -15.96 11.39
CA ASP A 66 -32.31 -16.85 10.24
C ASP A 66 -33.39 -16.27 9.33
N GLU A 67 -32.99 -15.66 8.21
CA GLU A 67 -33.90 -15.35 7.12
C GLU A 67 -34.30 -16.68 6.51
N SER A 68 -35.24 -17.36 7.18
CA SER A 68 -36.09 -18.35 6.59
C SER A 68 -36.70 -17.67 5.38
N ARG A 69 -36.15 -17.97 4.20
CA ARG A 69 -36.72 -17.65 2.90
C ARG A 69 -38.11 -18.28 2.85
N HIS A 70 -39.09 -17.56 3.36
CA HIS A 70 -40.48 -17.81 3.07
C HIS A 70 -40.62 -17.57 1.56
N GLN A 71 -40.55 -18.66 0.80
CA GLN A 71 -41.11 -18.71 -0.54
C GLN A 71 -42.60 -18.45 -0.39
N ALA A 72 -42.97 -17.16 -0.36
CA ALA A 72 -44.33 -16.72 -0.59
C ALA A 72 -44.65 -17.14 -2.02
N ARG A 73 -45.28 -18.31 -2.16
CA ARG A 73 -45.91 -18.75 -3.40
C ARG A 73 -47.03 -17.76 -3.70
N PHE A 74 -46.69 -16.67 -4.36
CA PHE A 74 -47.65 -15.75 -4.92
C PHE A 74 -48.39 -16.48 -6.04
N THR A 75 -49.52 -17.09 -5.69
CA THR A 75 -50.46 -17.62 -6.66
C THR A 75 -50.99 -16.43 -7.46
N TRP A 76 -50.47 -16.32 -8.67
CA TRP A 76 -50.83 -15.33 -9.66
C TRP A 76 -52.34 -15.41 -9.93
N LEU A 77 -53.10 -14.41 -9.45
CA LEU A 77 -54.48 -14.20 -9.89
C LEU A 77 -54.42 -13.69 -11.32
N ARG A 78 -54.41 -14.65 -12.25
CA ARG A 78 -54.43 -14.49 -13.70
C ARG A 78 -55.81 -13.97 -14.13
N GLY A 79 -55.99 -12.65 -14.02
CA GLY A 79 -57.12 -11.92 -14.60
C GLY A 79 -56.61 -10.67 -15.33
N TRP A 80 -57.09 -10.45 -16.55
CA TRP A 80 -56.57 -9.43 -17.50
C TRP A 80 -56.54 -7.99 -16.94
N ARG A 81 -57.32 -7.72 -15.88
CA ARG A 81 -57.36 -6.42 -15.17
C ARG A 81 -56.18 -6.17 -14.21
N GLY A 82 -55.48 -7.22 -13.75
CA GLY A 82 -54.34 -7.08 -12.82
C GLY A 82 -53.01 -6.71 -13.50
N GLN A 83 -52.87 -7.01 -14.80
CA GLN A 83 -51.66 -6.72 -15.57
C GLN A 83 -51.50 -5.22 -15.85
N ALA A 84 -52.60 -4.48 -15.96
CA ALA A 84 -52.55 -3.03 -16.17
C ALA A 84 -52.06 -2.27 -14.93
N LEU A 85 -52.47 -2.67 -13.73
CA LEU A 85 -52.03 -2.01 -12.49
C LEU A 85 -50.57 -2.34 -12.13
N GLY A 86 -50.14 -3.59 -12.37
CA GLY A 86 -48.75 -4.00 -12.14
C GLY A 86 -47.75 -3.28 -13.06
N ALA A 87 -48.13 -3.02 -14.31
CA ALA A 87 -47.30 -2.26 -15.25
C ALA A 87 -47.13 -0.79 -14.83
N VAL A 88 -48.19 -0.15 -14.32
CA VAL A 88 -48.13 1.26 -13.88
C VAL A 88 -47.27 1.42 -12.62
N LEU A 89 -47.35 0.49 -11.66
CA LEU A 89 -46.49 0.51 -10.46
C LEU A 89 -45.00 0.23 -10.77
N ALA A 90 -44.72 -0.71 -11.69
CA ALA A 90 -43.35 -0.99 -12.14
C ALA A 90 -42.73 0.19 -12.92
N MET A 91 -43.53 0.87 -13.76
CA MET A 91 -43.10 2.09 -14.44
C MET A 91 -42.91 3.26 -13.47
N GLY A 92 -43.76 3.38 -12.43
CA GLY A 92 -43.62 4.40 -11.40
C GLY A 92 -42.37 4.23 -10.52
N LEU A 93 -42.06 3.00 -10.10
CA LEU A 93 -40.84 2.68 -9.34
C LEU A 93 -39.57 2.84 -10.19
N GLY A 94 -39.61 2.47 -11.47
CA GLY A 94 -38.51 2.71 -12.42
C GLY A 94 -38.25 4.19 -12.67
N ALA A 95 -39.31 5.00 -12.80
CA ALA A 95 -39.19 6.45 -12.92
C ALA A 95 -38.64 7.11 -11.64
N LEU A 96 -39.07 6.66 -10.45
CA LEU A 96 -38.55 7.17 -9.17
C LEU A 96 -37.07 6.83 -8.98
N ALA A 97 -36.65 5.60 -9.33
CA ALA A 97 -35.24 5.19 -9.29
C ALA A 97 -34.36 5.95 -10.29
N ALA A 98 -34.90 6.34 -11.45
CA ALA A 98 -34.21 7.17 -12.44
C ALA A 98 -34.08 8.65 -12.01
N THR A 99 -34.94 9.12 -11.09
CA THR A 99 -34.88 10.48 -10.53
C THR A 99 -34.03 10.60 -9.26
N LEU A 100 -33.71 9.48 -8.61
CA LEU A 100 -32.75 9.49 -7.51
C LEU A 100 -31.36 9.72 -8.12
N PRO A 101 -30.64 10.78 -7.70
CA PRO A 101 -29.29 10.98 -8.17
C PRO A 101 -28.49 9.73 -7.80
N THR A 102 -28.09 8.96 -8.81
CA THR A 102 -27.11 7.89 -8.64
C THR A 102 -25.86 8.57 -8.08
N VAL A 103 -25.67 8.47 -6.76
CA VAL A 103 -24.46 8.92 -6.09
C VAL A 103 -23.36 8.01 -6.61
N HIS A 104 -22.76 8.38 -7.74
CA HIS A 104 -21.54 7.77 -8.23
C HIS A 104 -20.46 8.15 -7.23
N PHE A 105 -20.28 7.31 -6.22
CA PHE A 105 -19.11 7.39 -5.38
C PHE A 105 -17.90 7.24 -6.29
N ARG A 106 -17.10 8.30 -6.44
CA ARG A 106 -15.80 8.19 -7.11
C ARG A 106 -14.98 7.23 -6.25
N SER A 107 -14.61 6.09 -6.83
CA SER A 107 -13.69 5.13 -6.21
C SER A 107 -12.43 5.88 -5.74
N VAL A 108 -12.04 5.67 -4.50
CA VAL A 108 -10.84 6.32 -3.95
C VAL A 108 -9.62 5.71 -4.62
N ASP A 109 -8.76 6.54 -5.21
CA ASP A 109 -7.53 6.07 -5.87
C ASP A 109 -6.51 5.62 -4.81
N ALA A 110 -6.44 4.31 -4.59
CA ALA A 110 -5.55 3.69 -3.60
C ALA A 110 -4.07 3.78 -4.00
N TRP A 111 -3.77 3.92 -5.30
CA TRP A 111 -2.43 3.72 -5.84
C TRP A 111 -1.74 5.02 -6.24
N ARG A 112 -2.47 6.10 -6.47
CA ARG A 112 -1.84 7.37 -6.84
C ARG A 112 -2.01 8.47 -5.81
N ALA A 113 -3.13 8.57 -5.09
CA ALA A 113 -3.39 9.66 -4.14
C ALA A 113 -2.96 11.08 -4.65
N GLY A 114 -3.02 11.34 -5.96
CA GLY A 114 -2.56 12.59 -6.59
C GLY A 114 -1.03 12.74 -6.81
N ALA A 115 -0.26 11.66 -6.69
CA ALA A 115 1.19 11.64 -6.87
C ALA A 115 1.62 11.97 -8.30
N VAL A 116 2.65 12.80 -8.41
CA VAL A 116 3.29 13.20 -9.68
C VAL A 116 4.58 12.39 -9.93
N VAL A 117 5.11 11.76 -8.89
CA VAL A 117 6.31 10.90 -8.93
C VAL A 117 5.98 9.56 -8.27
N ARG A 118 6.60 8.47 -8.73
CA ARG A 118 6.47 7.18 -8.04
C ARG A 118 7.44 7.10 -6.85
N GLY A 119 6.94 6.63 -5.70
CA GLY A 119 7.75 6.45 -4.49
C GLY A 119 8.67 5.23 -4.53
N LEU A 120 8.38 4.27 -5.40
CA LEU A 120 9.13 3.03 -5.57
C LEU A 120 9.76 2.96 -6.96
N GLU A 121 11.01 2.50 -7.01
CA GLU A 121 11.70 2.29 -8.29
C GLU A 121 11.18 1.04 -9.02
N ALA A 122 10.81 0.01 -8.26
CA ALA A 122 10.19 -1.21 -8.75
C ALA A 122 8.79 -0.95 -9.32
N ARG A 123 8.38 -1.83 -10.24
CA ARG A 123 7.14 -1.73 -10.99
C ARG A 123 6.17 -2.79 -10.47
N ILE A 124 4.96 -2.36 -10.08
CA ILE A 124 3.94 -3.22 -9.45
C ILE A 124 3.10 -3.86 -10.55
N ALA A 125 2.93 -5.18 -10.50
CA ALA A 125 2.18 -5.99 -11.45
C ALA A 125 0.68 -5.98 -11.19
N TYR A 126 0.13 -4.82 -10.79
CA TYR A 126 -1.31 -4.62 -10.66
C TYR A 126 -1.73 -3.47 -11.58
N PRO A 127 -2.68 -3.67 -12.51
CA PRO A 127 -2.98 -2.71 -13.57
C PRO A 127 -3.27 -1.28 -13.09
N ALA A 128 -3.94 -1.10 -11.96
CA ALA A 128 -4.25 0.23 -11.43
C ALA A 128 -3.04 0.94 -10.78
N ALA A 129 -2.01 0.17 -10.39
CA ALA A 129 -0.76 0.67 -9.83
C ALA A 129 0.35 0.84 -10.89
N ASP A 130 0.17 0.29 -12.08
CA ASP A 130 1.22 0.17 -13.10
C ASP A 130 1.36 1.39 -14.04
N GLN A 131 0.64 2.46 -13.73
CA GLN A 131 0.74 3.68 -14.51
C GLN A 131 2.12 4.33 -14.33
N TYR A 132 2.75 4.71 -15.44
CA TYR A 132 4.03 5.40 -15.40
C TYR A 132 3.92 6.76 -14.70
N LEU A 133 4.74 6.94 -13.67
CA LEU A 133 5.11 8.22 -13.08
C LEU A 133 6.64 8.27 -13.00
N PRO A 134 7.29 9.41 -13.25
CA PRO A 134 8.75 9.50 -13.16
C PRO A 134 9.26 9.14 -11.76
N TYR A 135 10.39 8.45 -11.70
CA TYR A 135 11.08 8.16 -10.43
C TYR A 135 12.16 9.21 -10.17
N VAL A 136 12.05 9.89 -9.03
CA VAL A 136 13.06 10.84 -8.56
C VAL A 136 13.67 10.23 -7.30
N PRO A 137 14.94 9.78 -7.34
CA PRO A 137 15.61 9.31 -6.13
C PRO A 137 15.65 10.45 -5.11
N SER A 138 15.20 10.20 -3.88
CA SER A 138 15.31 11.17 -2.79
C SER A 138 16.79 11.42 -2.48
N ARG A 139 17.38 12.47 -3.07
CA ARG A 139 18.80 12.81 -2.89
C ARG A 139 19.08 13.64 -1.64
N THR A 140 18.04 14.04 -0.90
CA THR A 140 18.16 14.88 0.29
C THR A 140 17.15 14.43 1.34
N ALA A 141 17.63 13.94 2.48
CA ALA A 141 16.87 13.91 3.72
C ALA A 141 16.80 15.34 4.29
N ALA A 142 16.07 16.22 3.60
CA ALA A 142 15.66 17.53 4.09
C ALA A 142 14.30 17.85 3.44
N PRO A 143 13.22 18.03 4.22
CA PRO A 143 11.93 18.41 3.68
C PRO A 143 11.96 19.90 3.39
N GLU A 144 12.41 20.28 2.20
CA GLU A 144 12.09 21.58 1.63
C GLU A 144 10.88 21.39 0.71
N ASP A 145 9.77 22.01 1.10
CA ASP A 145 8.50 22.16 0.39
C ASP A 145 8.20 21.17 -0.76
N GLY A 146 7.44 20.12 -0.42
CA GLY A 146 6.50 19.50 -1.38
C GLY A 146 6.94 18.23 -2.12
N GLY A 147 7.82 17.38 -1.57
CA GLY A 147 8.35 16.24 -2.34
C GLY A 147 8.58 14.90 -1.65
N VAL A 148 8.04 14.66 -0.45
CA VAL A 148 8.19 13.37 0.25
C VAL A 148 6.83 12.87 0.75
N GLN A 149 6.10 12.10 -0.09
CA GLN A 149 4.92 11.34 0.34
C GLN A 149 5.32 10.04 1.06
N ALA A 150 6.18 10.13 2.08
CA ALA A 150 6.43 9.03 3.02
C ALA A 150 5.38 8.97 4.15
N GLY A 151 4.14 9.42 3.89
CA GLY A 151 3.18 9.71 4.97
C GLY A 151 1.70 9.49 4.68
N THR A 152 1.29 9.10 3.47
CA THR A 152 -0.12 8.81 3.23
C THR A 152 -0.32 7.30 3.35
N ARG A 153 -0.76 6.83 4.51
CA ARG A 153 -1.23 5.43 4.65
C ARG A 153 -2.29 5.12 3.59
N VAL A 154 -2.43 3.84 3.24
CA VAL A 154 -3.47 3.44 2.29
C VAL A 154 -4.85 3.88 2.78
N PRO A 155 -5.67 4.57 1.97
CA PRO A 155 -6.99 5.00 2.38
C PRO A 155 -7.89 3.80 2.75
N LEU A 156 -8.39 3.78 3.99
CA LEU A 156 -9.19 2.66 4.52
C LEU A 156 -10.43 2.34 3.66
N ARG A 157 -11.07 3.37 3.09
CA ARG A 157 -12.20 3.16 2.17
C ARG A 157 -11.78 2.36 0.94
N ALA A 158 -10.61 2.65 0.37
CA ALA A 158 -10.15 1.94 -0.82
C ALA A 158 -9.79 0.48 -0.52
N LEU A 159 -9.23 0.23 0.67
CA LEU A 159 -8.99 -1.13 1.17
C LEU A 159 -10.29 -1.90 1.35
N ALA A 160 -11.31 -1.29 1.97
CA ALA A 160 -12.62 -1.91 2.14
C ALA A 160 -13.27 -2.27 0.79
N GLU A 161 -13.22 -1.37 -0.20
CA GLU A 161 -13.74 -1.64 -1.55
C GLU A 161 -13.00 -2.79 -2.28
N LEU A 162 -11.70 -2.96 -2.03
CA LEU A 162 -10.94 -4.09 -2.56
C LEU A 162 -11.27 -5.39 -1.83
N GLU A 163 -11.42 -5.33 -0.51
CA GLU A 163 -11.76 -6.49 0.33
C GLU A 163 -13.17 -7.01 0.03
N GLU A 164 -14.16 -6.13 -0.14
CA GLU A 164 -15.53 -6.50 -0.57
C GLU A 164 -15.54 -7.22 -1.92
N ARG A 165 -14.60 -6.90 -2.80
CA ARG A 165 -14.41 -7.57 -4.09
C ARG A 165 -13.59 -8.86 -4.00
N GLY A 166 -13.02 -9.17 -2.83
CA GLY A 166 -12.09 -10.27 -2.64
C GLY A 166 -10.75 -10.07 -3.36
N ASP A 167 -10.39 -8.84 -3.72
CA ASP A 167 -9.18 -8.53 -4.50
C ASP A 167 -7.96 -8.36 -3.58
N LEU A 168 -7.46 -9.50 -3.09
CA LEU A 168 -6.29 -9.53 -2.20
C LEU A 168 -5.01 -9.01 -2.88
N HIS A 169 -4.86 -9.21 -4.19
CA HIS A 169 -3.69 -8.72 -4.93
C HIS A 169 -3.75 -7.20 -5.08
N GLY A 170 -4.92 -6.62 -5.34
CA GLY A 170 -5.11 -5.18 -5.37
C GLY A 170 -4.84 -4.52 -4.02
N ILE A 171 -5.22 -5.16 -2.91
CA ILE A 171 -4.86 -4.71 -1.55
C ILE A 171 -3.33 -4.71 -1.37
N ALA A 172 -2.68 -5.81 -1.73
CA ALA A 172 -1.22 -5.89 -1.65
C ALA A 172 -0.54 -4.80 -2.50
N ALA A 173 -1.00 -4.58 -3.72
CA ALA A 173 -0.49 -3.55 -4.61
C ALA A 173 -0.63 -2.15 -4.03
N ALA A 174 -1.74 -1.87 -3.35
CA ALA A 174 -1.92 -0.61 -2.63
C ALA A 174 -0.84 -0.46 -1.53
N TYR A 175 -0.67 -1.47 -0.68
CA TYR A 175 0.37 -1.45 0.35
C TYR A 175 1.80 -1.31 -0.22
N LEU A 176 2.12 -1.96 -1.35
CA LEU A 176 3.42 -1.85 -2.00
C LEU A 176 3.74 -0.42 -2.45
N VAL A 177 2.77 0.25 -3.07
CA VAL A 177 2.96 1.64 -3.53
C VAL A 177 3.21 2.60 -2.37
N HIS A 178 2.58 2.35 -1.23
CA HIS A 178 2.74 3.15 -0.01
C HIS A 178 3.94 2.71 0.86
N GLY A 179 4.70 1.69 0.43
CA GLY A 179 5.89 1.20 1.15
C GLY A 179 5.58 0.36 2.39
N GLU A 180 4.33 -0.08 2.58
CA GLU A 180 3.88 -0.90 3.70
C GLU A 180 4.17 -2.40 3.44
N LEU A 181 5.45 -2.77 3.37
CA LEU A 181 5.93 -4.07 2.87
C LEU A 181 5.39 -5.29 3.64
N ARG A 182 5.25 -5.18 4.97
CA ARG A 182 4.78 -6.30 5.81
C ARG A 182 3.32 -6.65 5.49
N GLN A 183 2.48 -5.63 5.36
CA GLN A 183 1.08 -5.78 4.99
C GLN A 183 0.97 -6.34 3.57
N ALA A 184 1.73 -5.79 2.62
CA ALA A 184 1.78 -6.31 1.26
C ALA A 184 2.12 -7.81 1.22
N ALA A 185 3.14 -8.24 1.99
CA ALA A 185 3.56 -9.63 2.05
C ALA A 185 2.45 -10.57 2.56
N ASP A 186 1.70 -10.17 3.60
CA ASP A 186 0.56 -10.97 4.12
C ASP A 186 -0.48 -11.20 3.03
N PHE A 187 -0.93 -10.13 2.37
CA PHE A 187 -1.94 -10.21 1.33
C PHE A 187 -1.47 -10.99 0.09
N LEU A 188 -0.20 -10.84 -0.31
CA LEU A 188 0.39 -11.65 -1.40
C LEU A 188 0.48 -13.14 -1.05
N SER A 189 0.69 -13.49 0.21
CA SER A 189 0.77 -14.90 0.63
C SER A 189 -0.58 -15.63 0.52
N ARG A 190 -1.67 -14.86 0.65
CA ARG A 190 -3.07 -15.34 0.64
C ARG A 190 -3.74 -15.18 -0.72
N SER A 191 -3.17 -14.38 -1.63
CA SER A 191 -3.71 -14.18 -2.96
C SER A 191 -3.50 -15.40 -3.87
N ALA A 192 -4.39 -15.55 -4.84
CA ALA A 192 -4.32 -16.64 -5.81
C ALA A 192 -2.97 -16.63 -6.55
N PRO A 193 -2.33 -17.79 -6.77
CA PRO A 193 -1.07 -17.85 -7.51
C PRO A 193 -1.23 -17.30 -8.93
N SER A 194 -0.37 -16.35 -9.28
CA SER A 194 -0.28 -15.77 -10.62
C SER A 194 1.13 -15.24 -10.88
N ALA A 195 1.46 -15.06 -12.16
CA ALA A 195 2.71 -14.45 -12.59
C ALA A 195 2.85 -13.02 -12.01
N ASP A 196 1.76 -12.25 -12.04
CA ASP A 196 1.71 -10.90 -11.48
C ASP A 196 1.96 -10.90 -9.96
N ARG A 197 1.32 -11.81 -9.23
CA ARG A 197 1.56 -11.97 -7.78
C ARG A 197 3.03 -12.27 -7.49
N ASP A 198 3.64 -13.20 -8.23
CA ASP A 198 5.03 -13.56 -8.01
C ASP A 198 6.02 -12.45 -8.41
N SER A 199 5.67 -11.63 -9.41
CA SER A 199 6.39 -10.39 -9.72
C SER A 199 6.35 -9.41 -8.53
N ASP A 200 5.20 -9.25 -7.88
CA ASP A 200 5.05 -8.38 -6.71
C ASP A 200 5.69 -8.96 -5.43
N ARG A 201 5.71 -10.28 -5.27
CA ARG A 201 6.48 -10.93 -4.20
C ARG A 201 7.98 -10.68 -4.36
N ALA A 202 8.47 -10.59 -5.60
CA ALA A 202 9.87 -10.22 -5.83
C ALA A 202 10.18 -8.78 -5.38
N VAL A 203 9.22 -7.86 -5.51
CA VAL A 203 9.36 -6.49 -4.99
C VAL A 203 9.53 -6.48 -3.46
N VAL A 204 8.76 -7.30 -2.73
CA VAL A 204 8.93 -7.49 -1.29
C VAL A 204 10.33 -8.04 -0.97
N ALA A 205 10.73 -9.12 -1.64
CA ALA A 205 12.04 -9.75 -1.45
C ALA A 205 13.21 -8.77 -1.74
N MET A 206 13.08 -7.92 -2.76
CA MET A 206 14.04 -6.85 -3.05
C MET A 206 14.19 -5.88 -1.89
N ALA A 207 13.06 -5.44 -1.33
CA ALA A 207 13.06 -4.48 -0.23
C ALA A 207 13.59 -5.07 1.08
N GLU A 208 13.46 -6.38 1.27
CA GLU A 208 14.07 -7.13 2.38
C GLU A 208 15.57 -7.42 2.16
N GLY A 209 16.11 -7.14 0.97
CA GLY A 209 17.50 -7.40 0.61
C GLY A 209 17.78 -8.83 0.12
N ASP A 210 16.75 -9.68 0.00
CA ASP A 210 16.87 -11.00 -0.63
C ASP A 210 16.86 -10.90 -2.15
N LEU A 211 17.94 -10.34 -2.69
CA LEU A 211 18.12 -10.15 -4.13
C LEU A 211 18.15 -11.48 -4.90
N LYS A 212 18.63 -12.56 -4.28
CA LYS A 212 18.68 -13.89 -4.92
C LYS A 212 17.29 -14.51 -5.00
N GLY A 213 16.52 -14.46 -3.92
CA GLY A 213 15.12 -14.89 -3.91
C GLY A 213 14.27 -14.08 -4.87
N ALA A 214 14.45 -12.76 -4.90
CA ALA A 214 13.78 -11.90 -5.87
C ALA A 214 14.09 -12.29 -7.33
N LEU A 215 15.37 -12.53 -7.66
CA LEU A 215 15.76 -12.97 -9.00
C LEU A 215 15.12 -14.33 -9.35
N GLY A 216 15.10 -15.28 -8.41
CA GLY A 216 14.48 -16.59 -8.61
C GLY A 216 12.98 -16.52 -8.89
N LEU A 217 12.25 -15.65 -8.20
CA LEU A 217 10.83 -15.37 -8.46
C LEU A 217 10.63 -14.78 -9.86
N LEU A 218 11.41 -13.76 -10.22
CA LEU A 218 11.32 -13.07 -11.50
C LEU A 218 11.67 -13.97 -12.68
N ASP A 219 12.72 -14.78 -12.57
CA ASP A 219 13.06 -15.77 -13.59
C ASP A 219 11.96 -16.85 -13.70
N GLY A 220 11.30 -17.20 -12.58
CA GLY A 220 10.12 -18.06 -12.57
C GLY A 220 8.94 -17.49 -13.34
N VAL A 221 8.68 -16.19 -13.17
CA VAL A 221 7.66 -15.45 -13.90
C VAL A 221 8.00 -15.40 -15.39
N LEU A 222 9.23 -15.03 -15.75
CA LEU A 222 9.66 -14.88 -17.14
C LEU A 222 9.77 -16.21 -17.90
N ARG A 223 9.94 -17.34 -17.22
CA ARG A 223 9.79 -18.66 -17.85
C ARG A 223 8.35 -18.94 -18.30
N GLN A 224 7.35 -18.42 -17.58
CA GLN A 224 5.94 -18.63 -17.88
C GLN A 224 5.41 -17.55 -18.84
N ALA A 225 5.83 -16.31 -18.65
CA ALA A 225 5.47 -15.14 -19.43
C ALA A 225 6.74 -14.36 -19.79
N PRO A 226 7.44 -14.72 -20.88
CA PRO A 226 8.70 -14.08 -21.28
C PRO A 226 8.59 -12.57 -21.49
N ASP A 227 7.40 -12.10 -21.88
CA ASP A 227 7.11 -10.71 -22.18
C ASP A 227 6.44 -9.97 -21.02
N HIS A 228 6.54 -10.47 -19.78
CA HIS A 228 5.92 -9.83 -18.61
C HIS A 228 6.67 -8.52 -18.26
N PRO A 229 6.03 -7.34 -18.42
CA PRO A 229 6.74 -6.07 -18.38
C PRO A 229 7.35 -5.73 -17.03
N GLN A 230 6.57 -5.93 -15.96
CA GLN A 230 6.97 -5.64 -14.59
C GLN A 230 8.08 -6.59 -14.13
N ALA A 231 8.00 -7.87 -14.50
CA ALA A 231 9.05 -8.83 -14.19
C ALA A 231 10.37 -8.50 -14.91
N LEU A 232 10.33 -8.10 -16.18
CA LEU A 232 11.52 -7.65 -16.92
C LEU A 232 12.15 -6.41 -16.26
N TRP A 233 11.34 -5.41 -15.91
CA TRP A 233 11.79 -4.20 -15.21
C TRP A 233 12.41 -4.52 -13.86
N ASN A 234 11.70 -5.29 -13.01
CA ASN A 234 12.16 -5.65 -11.68
C ASN A 234 13.41 -6.53 -11.74
N ARG A 235 13.52 -7.42 -12.73
CA ARG A 235 14.74 -8.22 -12.96
C ARG A 235 15.94 -7.33 -13.27
N ALA A 236 15.75 -6.31 -14.10
CA ALA A 236 16.81 -5.35 -14.40
C ALA A 236 17.29 -4.61 -13.14
N LEU A 237 16.37 -4.25 -12.23
CA LEU A 237 16.71 -3.63 -10.93
C LEU A 237 17.51 -4.58 -10.04
N VAL A 238 17.08 -5.84 -9.93
CA VAL A 238 17.75 -6.86 -9.11
C VAL A 238 19.16 -7.15 -9.64
N LEU A 239 19.31 -7.33 -10.95
CA LEU A 239 20.61 -7.57 -11.59
C LEU A 239 21.57 -6.40 -11.38
N ARG A 240 21.07 -5.17 -11.47
CA ARG A 240 21.86 -3.98 -11.15
C ARG A 240 22.32 -3.99 -9.70
N ALA A 241 21.43 -4.32 -8.75
CA ALA A 241 21.76 -4.41 -7.33
C ALA A 241 22.76 -5.54 -7.01
N LEU A 242 22.74 -6.62 -7.80
CA LEU A 242 23.69 -7.73 -7.73
C LEU A 242 25.04 -7.43 -8.40
N GLY A 243 25.23 -6.26 -9.01
CA GLY A 243 26.47 -5.90 -9.69
C GLY A 243 26.65 -6.55 -11.06
N LEU A 244 25.54 -6.89 -11.74
CA LEU A 244 25.49 -7.47 -13.09
C LEU A 244 24.95 -6.44 -14.10
N PRO A 245 25.72 -5.37 -14.42
CA PRO A 245 25.22 -4.23 -15.18
C PRO A 245 24.92 -4.55 -16.64
N ARG A 246 25.58 -5.56 -17.24
CA ARG A 246 25.35 -5.96 -18.63
C ARG A 246 24.00 -6.63 -18.78
N GLU A 247 23.73 -7.61 -17.93
CA GLU A 247 22.46 -8.35 -17.88
C GLU A 247 21.31 -7.43 -17.46
N ALA A 248 21.56 -6.49 -16.54
CA ALA A 248 20.59 -5.45 -16.19
C ALA A 248 20.26 -4.55 -17.38
N ALA A 249 21.24 -4.15 -18.18
CA ALA A 249 21.00 -3.36 -19.39
C ALA A 249 20.17 -4.12 -20.42
N GLU A 250 20.49 -5.39 -20.66
CA GLU A 250 19.73 -6.28 -21.56
C GLU A 250 18.27 -6.42 -21.12
N ALA A 251 18.02 -6.59 -19.82
CA ALA A 251 16.67 -6.65 -19.28
C ALA A 251 15.91 -5.32 -19.43
N PHE A 252 16.57 -4.17 -19.24
CA PHE A 252 15.96 -2.87 -19.52
C PHE A 252 15.68 -2.66 -21.01
N ASP A 253 16.54 -3.11 -21.92
CA ASP A 253 16.25 -3.00 -23.35
C ASP A 253 15.03 -3.84 -23.76
N ALA A 254 14.84 -4.99 -23.12
CA ALA A 254 13.64 -5.81 -23.33
C ALA A 254 12.37 -5.03 -22.95
N VAL A 255 12.39 -4.23 -21.87
CA VAL A 255 11.30 -3.31 -21.54
C VAL A 255 11.18 -2.19 -22.57
N ALA A 256 12.30 -1.58 -22.98
CA ALA A 256 12.30 -0.47 -23.94
C ALA A 256 11.70 -0.85 -25.31
N GLN A 257 11.88 -2.10 -25.75
CA GLN A 257 11.33 -2.61 -27.00
C GLN A 257 9.79 -2.73 -27.00
N ARG A 258 9.15 -2.66 -25.83
CA ARG A 258 7.69 -2.81 -25.70
C ARG A 258 6.91 -1.57 -26.12
N GLY A 259 7.55 -0.41 -26.21
CA GLY A 259 6.89 0.83 -26.64
C GLY A 259 5.85 1.38 -25.66
N GLU A 260 5.86 0.91 -24.41
CA GLU A 260 5.02 1.43 -23.33
C GLU A 260 5.37 2.90 -23.00
N PRO A 261 4.39 3.83 -23.00
CA PRO A 261 4.62 5.25 -22.71
C PRO A 261 5.31 5.47 -21.37
N GLY A 262 6.38 6.27 -21.38
CA GLY A 262 7.21 6.55 -20.20
C GLY A 262 8.14 5.41 -19.80
N TRP A 263 7.59 4.21 -19.55
CA TRP A 263 8.36 3.03 -19.13
C TRP A 263 9.48 2.68 -20.12
N SER A 264 9.19 2.70 -21.42
CA SER A 264 10.17 2.32 -22.45
C SER A 264 11.30 3.33 -22.60
N GLU A 265 10.98 4.61 -22.52
CA GLU A 265 11.97 5.68 -22.60
C GLU A 265 12.91 5.62 -21.40
N GLU A 266 12.36 5.47 -20.19
CA GLU A 266 13.16 5.38 -18.97
C GLU A 266 14.03 4.12 -18.97
N ALA A 267 13.49 2.98 -19.41
CA ALA A 267 14.26 1.74 -19.54
C ALA A 267 15.44 1.92 -20.51
N GLY A 268 15.23 2.54 -21.67
CA GLY A 268 16.30 2.82 -22.64
C GLY A 268 17.39 3.75 -22.09
N ILE A 269 17.02 4.77 -21.32
CA ILE A 269 17.98 5.66 -20.63
C ILE A 269 18.81 4.86 -19.62
N ARG A 270 18.17 4.03 -18.79
CA ARG A 270 18.83 3.19 -17.78
C ARG A 270 19.77 2.16 -18.41
N ALA A 271 19.35 1.49 -19.47
CA ALA A 271 20.19 0.53 -20.20
C ALA A 271 21.46 1.18 -20.75
N ARG A 272 21.35 2.38 -21.36
CA ARG A 272 22.52 3.14 -21.83
C ARG A 272 23.43 3.56 -20.66
N ALA A 273 22.87 4.03 -19.56
CA ALA A 273 23.64 4.45 -18.39
C ALA A 273 24.44 3.29 -17.78
N LEU A 274 23.85 2.10 -17.68
CA LEU A 274 24.53 0.90 -17.17
C LEU A 274 25.70 0.46 -18.04
N ARG A 275 25.53 0.52 -19.38
CA ARG A 275 26.61 0.22 -20.33
C ARG A 275 27.77 1.20 -20.22
N MET A 276 27.48 2.50 -20.07
CA MET A 276 28.53 3.52 -19.93
C MET A 276 29.21 3.48 -18.55
N GLY A 277 28.46 3.14 -17.50
CA GLY A 277 28.95 3.07 -16.12
C GLY A 277 29.87 1.89 -15.82
N GLY A 278 29.76 0.79 -16.59
CA GLY A 278 30.61 -0.40 -16.46
C GLY A 278 31.98 -0.32 -17.16
N ILE A 279 32.32 0.82 -17.77
CA ILE A 279 33.60 1.03 -18.53
C ILE A 279 34.66 1.71 -17.62
N ARG A 280 34.50 1.68 -16.30
CA ARG A 280 35.45 2.29 -15.36
C ARG A 280 36.27 1.27 -14.59
#